data_AF-A0AAD3RNS5-F1
#
_entry.id   AF-A0AAD3RNS5-F1
#
_cell.length_a   1.000
_cell.length_b   1.000
_cell.length_c   1.000
_cell.angle_alpha   90.00
_cell.angle_beta   90.00
_cell.angle_gamma   90.00
#
_symmetry.space_group_name_H-M   'P 1'
#
loop_
_entity.id
_entity.type
_entity.pdbx_description
1 polymer ?
#
loop_
_entity_poly.entity_id
_entity_poly.type
_entity_poly.pdbx_seq_one_letter_code
_entity_poly.pdbx_strand_id
1 'polypeptide(L)' 'MNAWIDEGKWYIHASNTCTGPDCTHYTQIVWATTTSVGCSIMKCKSKDTWVICRYDPSGNYIGARPY' A
#
# COMPACT_ATOMS: atom_id res chain seq x y z
N MET A 1 -5.53 6.83 4.24
CA MET A 1 -4.15 6.89 3.71
C MET A 1 -3.11 6.71 4.80
N ASN A 2 -3.13 7.50 5.89
CA ASN A 2 -2.17 7.35 6.99
C ASN A 2 -2.06 5.93 7.54
N ALA A 3 -3.19 5.22 7.70
CA ALA A 3 -3.18 3.82 8.13
C ALA A 3 -2.31 2.90 7.26
N TRP A 4 -2.28 3.10 5.93
CA TRP A 4 -1.44 2.33 5.00
C TRP A 4 0.03 2.74 5.08
N ILE A 5 0.31 4.02 5.33
CA ILE A 5 1.69 4.52 5.51
C ILE A 5 2.28 3.99 6.82
N ASP A 6 1.47 3.94 7.88
CA ASP A 6 1.87 3.48 9.20
C ASP A 6 2.29 2.00 9.23
N GLU A 7 1.92 1.22 8.20
CA GLU A 7 2.41 -0.15 8.05
C GLU A 7 3.91 -0.22 7.75
N GLY A 8 4.53 0.88 7.30
CA GLY A 8 5.99 0.95 7.08
C GLY A 8 6.80 0.61 8.34
N LYS A 9 6.23 0.80 9.54
CA LYS A 9 6.86 0.38 10.80
C LYS A 9 7.09 -1.14 10.91
N TRP A 10 6.34 -1.92 10.12
CA TRP A 10 6.41 -3.38 10.08
C TRP A 10 7.29 -3.90 8.93
N TYR A 11 7.74 -3.03 8.05
CA TYR A 11 8.54 -3.40 6.90
C TYR A 11 10.03 -3.27 7.20
N ILE A 12 10.76 -4.39 7.09
CA ILE A 12 12.22 -4.41 7.28
C ILE A 12 12.91 -4.28 5.92
N HIS A 13 13.47 -3.09 5.68
CA HIS A 13 14.15 -2.77 4.42
C HIS A 13 15.35 -3.69 4.13
N ALA A 14 16.15 -4.05 5.14
CA ALA A 14 17.32 -4.89 4.93
C ALA A 14 16.96 -6.26 4.32
N SER A 15 15.96 -6.93 4.88
CA SER A 15 15.57 -8.29 4.50
C SER A 15 14.44 -8.36 3.48
N ASN A 16 13.80 -7.24 3.11
CA ASN A 16 12.58 -7.23 2.28
C ASN A 16 11.46 -8.09 2.88
N THR A 17 11.25 -7.99 4.19
CA THR A 17 10.27 -8.81 4.92
C THR A 17 9.30 -7.96 5.72
N CYS A 18 8.07 -8.48 5.86
CA CYS A 18 7.04 -7.95 6.74
C CYS A 18 7.07 -8.69 8.08
N THR A 19 7.15 -7.98 9.20
CA THR A 19 7.14 -8.60 10.55
C THR A 19 5.86 -8.35 11.33
N GLY A 20 5.00 -7.47 10.84
CA GLY A 20 3.71 -7.14 11.43
C GLY A 20 2.54 -7.88 10.78
N PRO A 21 1.31 -7.52 11.15
CA PRO A 21 0.11 -8.14 10.60
C PRO A 21 -0.06 -7.88 9.10
N ASP A 22 0.34 -6.71 8.62
CA ASP A 22 0.34 -6.34 7.20
C ASP A 22 1.33 -5.20 6.94
N CYS A 23 1.88 -5.17 5.73
CA CYS A 23 2.63 -4.04 5.16
C CYS A 23 2.49 -3.94 3.63
N THR A 24 1.54 -4.69 3.07
CA THR A 24 1.32 -4.73 1.62
C THR A 24 0.78 -3.42 1.08
N HIS A 25 0.02 -2.65 1.86
CA HIS A 25 -0.42 -1.33 1.42
C HIS A 25 0.75 -0.35 1.40
N TYR A 26 1.60 -0.38 2.43
CA TYR A 26 2.81 0.44 2.46
C TYR A 26 3.70 0.17 1.24
N THR A 27 4.02 -1.10 0.96
CA THR A 27 4.92 -1.44 -0.16
C THR A 27 4.35 -1.01 -1.51
N GLN A 28 3.03 -1.02 -1.69
CA GLN A 28 2.39 -0.51 -2.91
C GLN A 28 2.49 1.02 -3.00
N ILE A 29 2.34 1.75 -1.89
CA ILE A 29 2.46 3.22 -1.87
C ILE A 29 3.85 3.67 -2.30
N VAL A 30 4.89 2.97 -1.84
CA VAL A 30 6.29 3.34 -2.10
C VAL A 30 6.90 2.63 -3.32
N TRP A 31 6.08 1.99 -4.16
CA TRP A 31 6.57 1.20 -5.28
C TRP A 31 7.19 2.07 -6.39
N ALA A 32 8.50 1.94 -6.61
CA ALA A 32 9.30 2.85 -7.42
C ALA A 32 8.89 2.94 -8.90
N THR A 33 8.33 1.86 -9.45
CA THR A 33 7.92 1.82 -10.86
C THR A 33 6.49 2.31 -11.08
N THR A 34 5.72 2.52 -10.02
CA THR A 34 4.38 3.09 -10.13
C THR A 34 4.49 4.59 -10.42
N THR A 35 3.89 5.03 -11.53
CA THR A 35 3.97 6.42 -11.99
C THR A 35 2.65 7.17 -11.85
N SER A 36 1.55 6.44 -11.74
CA SER A 36 0.20 6.97 -11.73
C SER A 36 -0.60 6.36 -10.59
N VAL A 37 -1.39 7.19 -9.90
CA VAL A 37 -2.31 6.75 -8.85
C VAL A 37 -3.67 7.41 -9.04
N GLY A 38 -4.73 6.62 -8.91
CA GLY A 38 -6.11 7.08 -8.93
C GLY A 38 -6.85 6.57 -7.70
N CYS A 39 -7.48 7.46 -6.94
CA CYS A 39 -8.19 7.12 -5.72
C CYS A 39 -9.67 7.54 -5.77
N SER A 40 -10.53 6.76 -5.11
CA SER A 40 -11.94 7.05 -4.93
C SER A 40 -12.34 6.84 -3.48
N ILE A 41 -13.29 7.66 -3.01
CA ILE A 41 -13.83 7.61 -1.66
C ILE A 41 -15.35 7.43 -1.78
N MET A 42 -15.88 6.39 -1.15
CA MET A 42 -17.31 6.09 -1.13
C MET A 42 -17.81 6.01 0.30
N LYS A 43 -18.86 6.78 0.62
CA LYS A 43 -19.54 6.70 1.91
C LYS A 43 -20.69 5.70 1.80
N CYS A 44 -20.64 4.64 2.61
CA CYS A 44 -21.65 3.60 2.65
C CYS A 44 -22.85 4.00 3.52
N LYS A 45 -24.02 3.41 3.26
CA LYS A 45 -25.23 3.60 4.10
C LYS A 45 -25.01 3.14 5.55
N SER A 46 -24.08 2.20 5.77
CA SER A 46 -23.65 1.71 7.08
C SER A 46 -22.81 2.72 7.89
N LYS A 47 -22.58 3.94 7.39
CA LYS A 47 -21.64 4.96 7.90
C LYS A 47 -20.15 4.64 7.70
N ASP A 48 -19.82 3.47 7.13
CA ASP A 48 -18.46 3.16 6.75
C ASP A 48 -18.00 4.04 5.58
N THR A 49 -16.69 4.26 5.49
CA THR A 49 -16.07 4.93 4.34
C THR A 49 -15.08 3.99 3.68
N TRP A 50 -15.30 3.72 2.41
CA TRP A 50 -14.42 2.94 1.57
C TRP A 50 -13.46 3.88 0.86
N VAL A 51 -12.17 3.58 0.94
CA VAL A 51 -11.12 4.27 0.21
C VAL A 51 -10.44 3.24 -0.66
N ILE A 52 -10.45 3.48 -1.96
CA ILE A 52 -9.83 2.58 -2.95
C ILE A 52 -8.83 3.40 -3.73
N CYS A 53 -7.60 2.90 -3.84
CA CYS A 53 -6.59 3.48 -4.73
C CYS A 53 -6.09 2.41 -5.69
N ARG A 54 -5.91 2.78 -6.95
CA ARG A 54 -5.25 1.98 -7.97
C ARG A 54 -3.95 2.64 -8.39
N TYR A 55 -2.97 1.81 -8.69
CA TYR A 55 -1.60 2.17 -9.00
C TYR A 55 -1.23 1.59 -10.35
N ASP A 56 -0.61 2.39 -11.20
CA ASP A 56 -0.19 2.01 -12.55
C ASP A 56 1.21 2.57 -12.88
N PRO A 57 2.15 1.75 -13.37
CA PRO A 57 2.14 0.27 -13.34
C PRO A 57 1.93 -0.31 -11.93
N SER A 58 1.34 -1.50 -11.85
CA SER A 58 1.07 -2.18 -10.57
C SER A 58 2.36 -2.54 -9.83
N GLY A 59 2.30 -2.56 -8.49
CA GLY A 59 3.41 -2.96 -7.64
C GLY A 59 3.21 -4.30 -6.95
N ASN A 60 3.93 -4.50 -5.85
CA ASN A 60 3.86 -5.68 -4.98
C ASN A 60 4.11 -7.03 -5.68
N TYR A 61 5.03 -7.05 -6.65
CA TYR A 61 5.47 -8.31 -7.24
C TYR A 61 6.22 -9.16 -6.21
N ILE A 62 5.84 -10.43 -6.09
CA ILE A 62 6.41 -11.37 -5.12
C ILE A 62 7.93 -11.49 -5.35
N GLY A 63 8.71 -11.29 -4.30
CA GLY A 63 10.18 -11.35 -4.34
C GLY A 63 10.86 -10.08 -4.85
N ALA A 64 10.12 -9.13 -5.41
CA ALA A 64 10.66 -7.82 -5.79
C ALA A 64 10.66 -6.86 -4.60
N ARG A 65 11.52 -5.84 -4.68
CA ARG A 65 11.60 -4.75 -3.69
C ARG A 65 10.79 -3.55 -4.21
N PRO A 66 10.15 -2.80 -3.31
CA PRO A 66 9.44 -1.60 -3.68
C PRO A 66 10.35 -0.43 -4.10
N TYR A 67 11.67 -0.53 -3.91
CA TYR A 67 12.68 0.48 -4.25
C TYR A 67 13.86 -0.14 -5.00
#